data_AF-A0A536HV05-F1
#
_entry.id   AF-A0A536HV05-F1
#
_cell.length_a   1.000
_cell.length_b   1.000
_cell.length_c   1.000
_cell.angle_alpha   90.00
_cell.angle_beta   90.00
_cell.angle_gamma   90.00
#
_symmetry.space_group_name_H-M   'P 1'
#
loop_
_entity.id
_entity.type
_entity.pdbx_description
1 polymer ?
#
loop_
_entity_poly.entity_id
_entity_poly.type
_entity_poly.pdbx_seq_one_letter_code
_entity_poly.pdbx_strand_id
1 'polypeptide(L)'
;MVDLQADQPANIRVTVHFSQPVADRMQAERLLDVTGTTRIGWQDDSTLYADGTKLLGSVIGARLAAGIAGRDGSYTVSPVAEQYSVPGNITQVARGRLVQMYYVNTSDGHDAFFSHLDQIDMVSPAWYSANANASLTGYAHQDVIDAAHAHGIQIVPLVVNNNVDPAVAHAILADPARRAALAANLVNEARSRGYAGWQIDFEQVPWTDRDLLTELVRDCAKTFHAAGLSLSVAVIPRLAGDDVATGVMLDYFRSWSGAYDFPALARSADFLSFMTYDEHNGVTPPGPVSGIPWMRQALDFSLEGVPPEKVTLGLPTYYHDWTGVGRLTSSSVADALTLAQMYGATPAFDASQDEMHFGYNAYGVHHELWYESADTLRRKLPMLYEYGLKGISVWRLGFEDPSFWKLIPSRR
;
A
#
# COMPACT_ATOMS: atom_id res chain seq x y z
N MET A 1 1.05 -37.20 18.67
CA MET A 1 1.53 -36.31 17.60
C MET A 1 0.40 -35.32 17.38
N VAL A 2 0.62 -34.06 17.78
CA VAL A 2 -0.37 -33.01 17.58
C VAL A 2 0.18 -32.18 16.44
N ASP A 3 -0.48 -32.28 15.30
CA ASP A 3 -0.21 -31.47 14.14
C ASP A 3 -1.29 -30.39 14.09
N LEU A 4 -0.86 -29.13 14.13
CA LEU A 4 -1.72 -27.94 14.10
C LEU A 4 -1.38 -27.22 12.80
N GLN A 5 -2.26 -27.32 11.82
CA GLN A 5 -2.17 -26.59 10.56
C GLN A 5 -3.37 -25.65 10.48
N ALA A 6 -3.10 -24.36 10.34
CA ALA A 6 -4.10 -23.35 10.05
C ALA A 6 -3.76 -22.75 8.68
N ASP A 7 -4.50 -23.14 7.64
CA ASP A 7 -4.57 -22.36 6.42
C ASP A 7 -5.31 -21.07 6.78
N GLN A 8 -4.62 -19.92 6.73
CA GLN A 8 -5.17 -18.64 7.19
C GLN A 8 -6.47 -18.33 6.41
N PRO A 9 -7.59 -18.05 7.11
CA PRO A 9 -8.84 -17.78 6.43
C PRO A 9 -8.80 -16.44 5.68
N ALA A 10 -9.31 -16.44 4.45
CA ALA A 10 -9.72 -15.20 3.79
C ALA A 10 -10.88 -14.58 4.59
N ASN A 11 -10.71 -13.32 4.98
CA ASN A 11 -11.82 -12.50 5.48
C ASN A 11 -12.78 -12.22 4.33
N ILE A 12 -14.04 -12.54 4.53
CA ILE A 12 -15.10 -12.41 3.53
C ILE A 12 -16.15 -11.45 4.05
N ARG A 13 -16.64 -10.56 3.17
CA ARG A 13 -17.81 -9.73 3.42
C ARG A 13 -18.78 -9.88 2.25
N VAL A 14 -19.98 -10.35 2.54
CA VAL A 14 -21.12 -10.32 1.62
C VAL A 14 -21.90 -9.06 1.94
N THR A 15 -22.15 -8.22 0.93
CA THR A 15 -22.97 -7.01 1.08
C THR A 15 -24.23 -7.14 0.22
N VAL A 16 -25.39 -6.91 0.83
CA VAL A 16 -26.70 -6.92 0.18
C VAL A 16 -27.23 -5.49 0.19
N HIS A 17 -27.43 -4.95 -1.01
CA HIS A 17 -28.05 -3.64 -1.21
C HIS A 17 -29.53 -3.81 -1.57
N PHE A 18 -30.40 -3.23 -0.75
CA PHE A 18 -31.83 -3.14 -1.03
C PHE A 18 -32.11 -1.83 -1.76
N SER A 19 -33.01 -1.86 -2.75
CA SER A 19 -33.44 -0.67 -3.48
C SER A 19 -34.26 0.31 -2.63
N GLN A 20 -34.77 -0.15 -1.48
CA GLN A 20 -35.56 0.62 -0.53
C GLN A 20 -35.17 0.24 0.92
N PRO A 21 -35.32 1.16 1.89
CA PRO A 21 -35.16 0.84 3.31
C PRO A 21 -36.01 -0.35 3.74
N VAL A 22 -35.39 -1.30 4.44
CA VAL A 22 -36.06 -2.52 4.91
C VAL A 22 -36.97 -2.21 6.09
N ALA A 23 -38.20 -2.76 6.05
CA ALA A 23 -39.20 -2.56 7.09
C ALA A 23 -38.92 -3.39 8.35
N ASP A 24 -38.44 -4.63 8.18
CA ASP A 24 -38.06 -5.53 9.28
C ASP A 24 -36.64 -6.09 9.03
N ARG A 25 -35.66 -5.51 9.72
CA ARG A 25 -34.26 -5.95 9.63
C ARG A 25 -34.06 -7.40 10.11
N MET A 26 -34.76 -7.82 11.16
CA MET A 26 -34.67 -9.19 11.66
C MET A 26 -35.26 -10.19 10.66
N GLN A 27 -36.28 -9.81 9.90
CA GLN A 27 -36.78 -10.62 8.80
C GLN A 27 -35.70 -10.80 7.72
N ALA A 28 -35.08 -9.71 7.27
CA ALA A 28 -34.03 -9.78 6.26
C ALA A 28 -32.81 -10.60 6.73
N GLU A 29 -32.38 -10.45 7.99
CA GLU A 29 -31.31 -11.27 8.58
C GLU A 29 -31.64 -12.76 8.58
N ARG A 30 -32.88 -13.15 8.96
CA ARG A 30 -33.30 -14.56 8.94
C ARG A 30 -33.43 -15.15 7.54
N LEU A 31 -33.67 -14.30 6.53
CA LEU A 31 -33.82 -14.70 5.14
C LEU A 31 -32.51 -14.65 4.35
N LEU A 32 -31.43 -14.19 4.97
CA LEU A 32 -30.07 -14.24 4.42
C LEU A 32 -29.35 -15.48 4.95
N ASP A 33 -29.00 -16.39 4.04
CA ASP A 33 -28.14 -17.55 4.31
C ASP A 33 -26.79 -17.33 3.62
N VAL A 34 -25.70 -17.35 4.38
CA VAL A 34 -24.35 -17.17 3.84
C VAL A 34 -23.41 -18.21 4.47
N THR A 35 -22.77 -19.03 3.62
CA THR A 35 -21.97 -20.16 4.09
C THR A 35 -20.73 -19.69 4.87
N GLY A 36 -20.55 -20.20 6.09
CA GLY A 36 -19.40 -19.90 6.96
C GLY A 36 -19.31 -18.46 7.48
N THR A 37 -20.45 -17.78 7.56
CA THR A 37 -20.58 -16.47 8.20
C THR A 37 -20.49 -16.60 9.71
N THR A 38 -19.84 -15.64 10.36
CA THR A 38 -19.75 -15.54 11.82
C THR A 38 -20.50 -14.34 12.37
N ARG A 39 -20.81 -13.34 11.53
CA ARG A 39 -21.53 -12.13 11.93
C ARG A 39 -22.40 -11.57 10.81
N ILE A 40 -23.61 -11.15 11.14
CA ILE A 40 -24.49 -10.36 10.27
C ILE A 40 -24.70 -9.00 10.92
N GLY A 41 -24.76 -7.93 10.13
CA GLY A 41 -24.96 -6.56 10.61
C GLY A 41 -25.47 -5.63 9.52
N TRP A 42 -25.71 -4.38 9.87
CA TRP A 42 -26.23 -3.37 8.95
C TRP A 42 -25.31 -2.17 8.90
N GLN A 43 -25.05 -1.68 7.69
CA GLN A 43 -24.38 -0.41 7.49
C GLN A 43 -25.37 0.76 7.59
N ASP A 44 -26.58 0.58 7.07
CA ASP A 44 -27.69 1.55 7.11
C ASP A 44 -29.05 0.82 7.00
N ASP A 45 -30.16 1.51 6.72
CA ASP A 45 -31.50 0.90 6.60
C ASP A 45 -31.71 0.09 5.30
N SER A 46 -30.79 0.19 4.35
CA SER A 46 -30.84 -0.40 3.01
C SER A 46 -29.64 -1.31 2.69
N THR A 47 -28.68 -1.42 3.59
CA THR A 47 -27.44 -2.18 3.36
C THR A 47 -27.18 -3.15 4.51
N LEU A 48 -27.36 -4.44 4.21
CA LEU A 48 -27.07 -5.57 5.10
C LEU A 48 -25.71 -6.16 4.73
N TYR A 49 -24.90 -6.53 5.71
CA TYR A 49 -23.64 -7.23 5.47
C TYR A 49 -23.52 -8.49 6.33
N ALA A 50 -22.80 -9.46 5.81
CA ALA A 50 -22.44 -10.70 6.48
C ALA A 50 -20.93 -10.89 6.37
N ASP A 51 -20.27 -10.94 7.52
CA ASP A 51 -18.83 -11.14 7.66
C ASP A 51 -18.52 -12.57 8.10
N GLY A 52 -17.44 -13.12 7.57
CA GLY A 52 -16.97 -14.44 7.94
C GLY A 52 -15.53 -14.69 7.52
N THR A 53 -15.11 -15.92 7.72
CA THR A 53 -13.76 -16.41 7.44
C THR A 53 -13.85 -17.73 6.69
N LYS A 54 -13.14 -17.86 5.57
CA LYS A 54 -13.11 -19.10 4.76
C LYS A 54 -11.71 -19.49 4.37
N LEU A 55 -11.45 -20.78 4.29
CA LEU A 55 -10.19 -21.30 3.76
C LEU A 55 -10.04 -20.92 2.28
N LEU A 56 -8.80 -20.72 1.84
CA LEU A 56 -8.47 -20.66 0.42
C LEU A 56 -8.99 -21.90 -0.31
N GLY A 57 -9.44 -21.73 -1.56
CA GLY A 57 -10.05 -22.80 -2.36
C GLY A 57 -11.49 -23.14 -1.98
N SER A 58 -12.06 -22.54 -0.93
CA SER A 58 -13.46 -22.75 -0.53
C SER A 58 -14.44 -22.00 -1.43
N VAL A 59 -15.66 -22.49 -1.55
CA VAL A 59 -16.77 -21.75 -2.16
C VAL A 59 -17.62 -21.09 -1.08
N ILE A 60 -17.83 -19.79 -1.22
CA ILE A 60 -18.81 -19.01 -0.46
C ILE A 60 -20.11 -19.04 -1.26
N GLY A 61 -21.22 -19.34 -0.60
CA GLY A 61 -22.55 -19.19 -1.14
C GLY A 61 -23.31 -18.18 -0.30
N ALA A 62 -23.95 -17.22 -0.95
CA ALA A 62 -24.90 -16.30 -0.33
C ALA A 62 -26.26 -16.48 -1.01
N ARG A 63 -27.33 -16.58 -0.22
CA ARG A 63 -28.70 -16.67 -0.71
C ARG A 63 -29.59 -15.78 0.14
N LEU A 64 -30.25 -14.84 -0.50
CA LEU A 64 -31.31 -14.03 0.08
C LEU A 64 -32.66 -14.54 -0.43
N ALA A 65 -33.56 -14.94 0.47
CA ALA A 65 -34.90 -15.37 0.09
C ALA A 65 -35.81 -14.20 -0.33
N ALA A 66 -36.86 -14.51 -1.09
CA ALA A 66 -37.93 -13.57 -1.39
C ALA A 66 -38.78 -13.24 -0.13
N GLY A 67 -39.56 -12.16 -0.20
CA GLY A 67 -40.54 -11.78 0.81
C GLY A 67 -40.06 -10.77 1.86
N ILE A 68 -38.90 -10.14 1.66
CA ILE A 68 -38.39 -9.07 2.53
C ILE A 68 -39.15 -7.79 2.19
N ALA A 69 -39.84 -7.22 3.18
CA ALA A 69 -40.65 -6.02 2.99
C ALA A 69 -39.81 -4.73 3.05
N GLY A 70 -40.04 -3.82 2.10
CA GLY A 70 -39.60 -2.44 2.15
C GLY A 70 -40.58 -1.56 2.94
N ARG A 71 -40.09 -0.45 3.50
CA ARG A 71 -40.92 0.50 4.27
C ARG A 71 -42.01 1.18 3.43
N ASP A 72 -41.87 1.16 2.11
CA ASP A 72 -42.84 1.67 1.14
C ASP A 72 -43.92 0.64 0.78
N GLY A 73 -43.90 -0.56 1.38
CA GLY A 73 -44.81 -1.67 1.07
C GLY A 73 -44.36 -2.53 -0.11
N SER A 74 -43.22 -2.24 -0.73
CA SER A 74 -42.58 -3.15 -1.70
C SER A 74 -42.08 -4.43 -1.02
N TYR A 75 -41.78 -5.47 -1.80
CA TYR A 75 -41.15 -6.68 -1.28
C TYR A 75 -40.24 -7.34 -2.31
N THR A 76 -39.23 -8.08 -1.84
CA THR A 76 -38.39 -8.88 -2.73
C THR A 76 -39.22 -10.01 -3.36
N VAL A 77 -39.32 -10.03 -4.69
CA VAL A 77 -40.21 -10.96 -5.41
C VAL A 77 -39.55 -12.29 -5.78
N SER A 78 -38.22 -12.36 -5.74
CA SER A 78 -37.47 -13.57 -6.11
C SER A 78 -36.22 -13.70 -5.25
N PRO A 79 -35.83 -14.94 -4.90
CA PRO A 79 -34.59 -15.15 -4.18
C PRO A 79 -33.40 -14.77 -5.08
N VAL A 80 -32.37 -14.20 -4.46
CA VAL A 80 -31.09 -13.92 -5.11
C VAL A 80 -30.06 -14.85 -4.50
N ALA A 81 -29.22 -15.46 -5.34
CA ALA A 81 -28.13 -16.29 -4.87
C ALA A 81 -26.86 -16.01 -5.67
N GLU A 82 -25.74 -15.93 -4.97
CA GLU A 82 -24.42 -15.70 -5.53
C GLU A 82 -23.43 -16.71 -4.96
N GLN A 83 -22.44 -17.08 -5.78
CA GLN A 83 -21.33 -17.92 -5.34
C GLN A 83 -20.00 -17.24 -5.65
N TYR A 84 -19.06 -17.38 -4.74
CA TYR A 84 -17.69 -16.91 -4.91
C TYR A 84 -16.71 -18.00 -4.52
N SER A 85 -15.89 -18.44 -5.47
CA SER A 85 -14.77 -19.33 -5.19
C SER A 85 -13.61 -18.52 -4.64
N VAL A 86 -13.30 -18.71 -3.35
CA VAL A 86 -12.05 -18.22 -2.76
C VAL A 86 -10.91 -18.90 -3.53
N PRO A 87 -9.99 -18.16 -4.15
CA PRO A 87 -8.88 -18.75 -4.89
C PRO A 87 -8.11 -19.75 -4.01
N GLY A 88 -7.78 -20.93 -4.54
CA GLY A 88 -6.93 -21.93 -3.87
C GLY A 88 -5.48 -21.50 -3.73
N ASN A 89 -5.09 -20.51 -4.52
CA ASN A 89 -3.84 -19.80 -4.48
C ASN A 89 -4.08 -18.33 -4.83
N ILE A 90 -3.50 -17.43 -4.05
CA ILE A 90 -3.59 -15.99 -4.33
C ILE A 90 -2.52 -15.67 -5.37
N THR A 91 -2.96 -15.51 -6.61
CA THR A 91 -2.09 -15.18 -7.75
C THR A 91 -2.33 -13.77 -8.28
N GLN A 92 -3.38 -13.11 -7.79
CA GLN A 92 -3.79 -11.79 -8.20
C GLN A 92 -4.30 -10.97 -7.01
N VAL A 93 -4.24 -9.65 -7.14
CA VAL A 93 -4.88 -8.71 -6.22
C VAL A 93 -6.38 -8.71 -6.48
N ALA A 94 -7.16 -9.18 -5.50
CA ALA A 94 -8.60 -9.29 -5.61
C ALA A 94 -9.24 -7.90 -5.78
N ARG A 95 -10.36 -7.86 -6.51
CA ARG A 95 -11.21 -6.67 -6.57
C ARG A 95 -11.61 -6.25 -5.15
N GLY A 96 -11.55 -4.95 -4.87
CA GLY A 96 -11.83 -4.38 -3.55
C GLY A 96 -10.61 -4.20 -2.64
N ARG A 97 -9.43 -4.74 -2.99
CA ARG A 97 -8.15 -4.39 -2.34
C ARG A 97 -7.50 -3.24 -3.08
N LEU A 98 -7.04 -2.21 -2.37
CA LEU A 98 -6.43 -1.02 -2.97
C LEU A 98 -5.20 -1.38 -3.82
N VAL A 99 -5.12 -0.84 -5.03
CA VAL A 99 -3.90 -0.83 -5.85
C VAL A 99 -3.43 0.61 -6.00
N GLN A 100 -2.45 0.98 -5.18
CA GLN A 100 -1.78 2.28 -5.24
C GLN A 100 -0.48 2.14 -6.03
N MET A 101 -0.31 2.96 -7.08
CA MET A 101 0.90 3.00 -7.90
C MET A 101 1.64 4.32 -7.72
N TYR A 102 2.91 4.26 -7.35
CA TYR A 102 3.76 5.43 -7.30
C TYR A 102 4.18 5.86 -8.71
N TYR A 103 4.10 7.16 -8.99
CA TYR A 103 4.39 7.75 -10.30
C TYR A 103 5.51 8.79 -10.19
N VAL A 104 6.47 8.73 -11.11
CA VAL A 104 7.54 9.72 -11.26
C VAL A 104 7.50 10.24 -12.70
N ASN A 105 7.86 11.52 -12.90
CA ASN A 105 7.84 12.18 -14.21
C ASN A 105 8.97 11.69 -15.14
N THR A 106 8.93 10.41 -15.47
CA THR A 106 9.83 9.74 -16.41
C THR A 106 9.02 9.13 -17.55
N SER A 107 9.62 8.94 -18.72
CA SER A 107 8.91 8.44 -19.90
C SER A 107 8.36 7.02 -19.69
N ASP A 108 9.13 6.14 -19.07
CA ASP A 108 8.71 4.79 -18.65
C ASP A 108 7.52 4.82 -17.68
N GLY A 109 7.54 5.73 -16.70
CA GLY A 109 6.44 5.90 -15.75
C GLY A 109 5.17 6.41 -16.42
N HIS A 110 5.31 7.34 -17.38
CA HIS A 110 4.23 7.83 -18.22
C HIS A 110 3.63 6.71 -19.09
N ASP A 111 4.46 6.00 -19.85
CA ASP A 111 4.01 4.91 -20.72
C ASP A 111 3.31 3.79 -19.92
N ALA A 112 3.84 3.43 -18.75
CA ALA A 112 3.24 2.43 -17.86
C ALA A 112 1.89 2.91 -17.31
N PHE A 113 1.78 4.16 -16.87
CA PHE A 113 0.50 4.71 -16.38
C PHE A 113 -0.60 4.64 -17.46
N PHE A 114 -0.30 5.11 -18.67
CA PHE A 114 -1.27 5.15 -19.76
C PHE A 114 -1.62 3.77 -20.31
N SER A 115 -0.72 2.79 -20.21
CA SER A 115 -0.97 1.41 -20.62
C SER A 115 -1.85 0.63 -19.64
N HIS A 116 -1.96 1.08 -18.39
CA HIS A 116 -2.56 0.32 -17.29
C HIS A 116 -3.62 1.09 -16.49
N LEU A 117 -4.24 2.11 -17.08
CA LEU A 117 -5.24 2.96 -16.43
C LEU A 117 -6.34 2.13 -15.74
N ASP A 118 -6.87 1.09 -16.39
CA ASP A 118 -7.97 0.27 -15.87
C ASP A 118 -7.57 -0.69 -14.74
N GLN A 119 -6.29 -0.76 -14.37
CA GLN A 119 -5.76 -1.64 -13.32
C GLN A 119 -5.42 -0.86 -12.03
N ILE A 120 -5.44 0.47 -12.07
CA ILE A 120 -4.99 1.34 -10.97
C ILE A 120 -6.21 1.94 -10.25
N ASP A 121 -6.28 1.77 -8.93
CA ASP A 121 -7.29 2.49 -8.11
C ASP A 121 -6.81 3.90 -7.77
N MET A 122 -5.53 4.01 -7.41
CA MET A 122 -4.91 5.24 -6.93
C MET A 122 -3.53 5.42 -7.58
N VAL A 123 -3.30 6.59 -8.15
CA VAL A 123 -1.98 7.04 -8.56
C VAL A 123 -1.44 8.01 -7.51
N SER A 124 -0.19 7.81 -7.12
CA SER A 124 0.52 8.67 -6.18
C SER A 124 1.77 9.27 -6.82
N PRO A 125 1.64 10.46 -7.44
CA PRO A 125 2.77 11.12 -8.09
C PRO A 125 3.73 11.82 -7.11
N ALA A 126 5.03 11.58 -7.29
CA ALA A 126 6.11 12.27 -6.60
C ALA A 126 6.38 13.66 -7.22
N TRP A 127 5.41 14.56 -7.08
CA TRP A 127 5.43 15.88 -7.73
C TRP A 127 5.85 17.02 -6.84
N TYR A 128 5.68 16.91 -5.52
CA TYR A 128 5.74 18.05 -4.62
C TYR A 128 6.71 17.83 -3.45
N SER A 129 7.43 18.90 -3.15
CA SER A 129 8.28 19.05 -1.97
C SER A 129 7.75 20.19 -1.09
N ALA A 130 7.70 19.97 0.21
CA ALA A 130 7.47 21.00 1.21
C ALA A 130 8.80 21.68 1.60
N ASN A 131 8.84 22.99 1.48
CA ASN A 131 9.99 23.81 1.90
C ASN A 131 9.88 24.14 3.39
N ALA A 132 11.00 24.53 4.02
CA ALA A 132 11.06 24.84 5.45
C ALA A 132 10.08 25.95 5.92
N ASN A 133 9.60 26.80 4.99
CA ASN A 133 8.60 27.83 5.25
C ASN A 133 7.15 27.38 4.95
N ALA A 134 6.91 26.08 4.80
CA ALA A 134 5.64 25.45 4.46
C ALA A 134 5.08 25.75 3.05
N SER A 135 5.84 26.43 2.18
CA SER A 135 5.48 26.53 0.76
C SER A 135 5.75 25.22 0.02
N LEU A 136 5.09 25.02 -1.12
CA LEU A 136 5.28 23.85 -1.98
C LEU A 136 6.16 24.22 -3.19
N THR A 137 7.08 23.32 -3.54
CA THR A 137 7.80 23.31 -4.81
C THR A 137 7.39 22.07 -5.58
N GLY A 138 7.19 22.16 -6.88
CA GLY A 138 6.78 21.01 -7.68
C GLY A 138 5.96 21.39 -8.89
N TYR A 139 5.65 20.41 -9.74
CA TYR A 139 4.71 20.58 -10.83
C TYR A 139 4.01 19.27 -11.18
N ALA A 140 2.73 19.39 -11.49
CA ALA A 140 1.90 18.28 -11.95
C ALA A 140 1.84 18.21 -13.47
N HIS A 141 1.61 16.99 -13.97
CA HIS A 141 1.34 16.72 -15.38
C HIS A 141 -0.16 16.71 -15.64
N GLN A 142 -0.64 17.63 -16.49
CA GLN A 142 -2.07 17.81 -16.73
C GLN A 142 -2.68 16.62 -17.47
N ASP A 143 -1.97 16.03 -18.41
CA ASP A 143 -2.39 14.83 -19.13
C ASP A 143 -2.57 13.62 -18.21
N VAL A 144 -1.71 13.46 -17.20
CA VAL A 144 -1.86 12.43 -16.16
C VAL A 144 -3.10 12.69 -15.31
N ILE A 145 -3.37 13.95 -14.93
CA ILE A 145 -4.59 14.34 -14.19
C ILE A 145 -5.83 14.02 -15.01
N ASP A 146 -5.86 14.45 -16.27
CA ASP A 146 -7.01 14.29 -17.16
C ASP A 146 -7.32 12.79 -17.39
N ALA A 147 -6.29 11.98 -17.63
CA ALA A 147 -6.44 10.52 -17.79
C ALA A 147 -6.90 9.83 -16.50
N ALA A 148 -6.34 10.23 -15.35
CA ALA A 148 -6.76 9.72 -14.05
C ALA A 148 -8.24 10.01 -13.78
N HIS A 149 -8.71 11.24 -14.02
CA HIS A 149 -10.12 11.59 -13.85
C HIS A 149 -11.02 10.88 -14.86
N ALA A 150 -10.62 10.80 -16.13
CA ALA A 150 -11.39 10.12 -17.18
C ALA A 150 -11.61 8.64 -16.88
N HIS A 151 -10.65 8.00 -16.21
CA HIS A 151 -10.78 6.62 -15.77
C HIS A 151 -11.27 6.50 -14.32
N GLY A 152 -11.43 7.57 -13.53
CA GLY A 152 -11.83 7.46 -12.12
C GLY A 152 -10.74 6.84 -11.23
N ILE A 153 -9.47 7.13 -11.53
CA ILE A 153 -8.31 6.85 -10.67
C ILE A 153 -8.20 7.98 -9.63
N GLN A 154 -8.06 7.63 -8.36
CA GLN A 154 -7.80 8.60 -7.30
C GLN A 154 -6.38 9.16 -7.44
N ILE A 155 -6.25 10.49 -7.45
CA ILE A 155 -4.94 11.16 -7.47
C ILE A 155 -4.60 11.55 -6.04
N VAL A 156 -3.57 10.94 -5.46
CA VAL A 156 -3.08 11.22 -4.10
C VAL A 156 -1.56 11.45 -4.17
N PRO A 157 -1.12 12.67 -4.52
CA PRO A 157 0.30 12.96 -4.66
C PRO A 157 1.04 12.86 -3.33
N LEU A 158 2.35 12.63 -3.43
CA LEU A 158 3.26 12.70 -2.30
C LEU A 158 3.64 14.16 -2.05
N VAL A 159 3.83 14.48 -0.78
CA VAL A 159 4.57 15.67 -0.35
C VAL A 159 5.76 15.24 0.50
N VAL A 160 6.96 15.46 -0.04
CA VAL A 160 8.22 15.13 0.63
C VAL A 160 8.81 16.34 1.34
N ASN A 161 9.55 16.16 2.44
CA ASN A 161 10.41 17.23 2.94
C ASN A 161 11.48 17.53 1.88
N ASN A 162 11.64 18.80 1.49
CA ASN A 162 12.47 19.15 0.33
C ASN A 162 13.90 18.62 0.46
N ASN A 163 14.40 17.97 -0.59
CA ASN A 163 15.68 17.24 -0.63
C ASN A 163 15.83 16.10 0.40
N VAL A 164 14.72 15.64 0.99
CA VAL A 164 14.72 14.69 2.11
C VAL A 164 15.58 15.21 3.28
N ASP A 165 15.58 16.53 3.49
CA ASP A 165 16.41 17.19 4.49
C ASP A 165 15.73 17.13 5.88
N PRO A 166 16.39 16.54 6.90
CA PRO A 166 15.87 16.52 8.28
C PRO A 166 15.62 17.91 8.86
N ALA A 167 16.43 18.91 8.50
CA ALA A 167 16.26 20.27 9.00
C ALA A 167 15.02 20.94 8.39
N VAL A 168 14.69 20.62 7.14
CA VAL A 168 13.45 21.08 6.50
C VAL A 168 12.24 20.45 7.18
N ALA A 169 12.27 19.14 7.44
CA ALA A 169 11.22 18.46 8.20
C ALA A 169 11.06 19.10 9.59
N HIS A 170 12.12 19.17 10.38
CA HIS A 170 12.10 19.76 11.73
C HIS A 170 11.54 21.19 11.73
N ALA A 171 11.98 22.02 10.79
CA ALA A 171 11.54 23.40 10.66
C ALA A 171 10.03 23.55 10.41
N ILE A 172 9.40 22.59 9.73
CA ILE A 172 7.94 22.54 9.52
C ILE A 172 7.27 21.96 10.77
N LEU A 173 7.79 20.83 11.26
CA LEU A 173 7.21 20.02 12.34
C LEU A 173 7.18 20.76 13.68
N ALA A 174 8.22 21.51 14.02
CA ALA A 174 8.36 22.19 15.31
C ALA A 174 7.52 23.47 15.46
N ASP A 175 6.94 23.99 14.37
CA ASP A 175 6.18 25.24 14.36
C ASP A 175 4.70 24.97 13.96
N PRO A 176 3.76 25.05 14.91
CA PRO A 176 2.33 24.84 14.63
C PRO A 176 1.77 25.74 13.52
N ALA A 177 2.29 26.96 13.36
CA ALA A 177 1.84 27.86 12.31
C ALA A 177 2.28 27.36 10.92
N ARG A 178 3.47 26.75 10.82
CA ARG A 178 3.97 26.15 9.58
C ARG A 178 3.25 24.85 9.25
N ARG A 179 2.93 24.02 10.25
CA ARG A 179 2.08 22.83 10.03
C ARG A 179 0.71 23.22 9.48
N ALA A 180 0.06 24.22 10.09
CA ALA A 180 -1.22 24.74 9.62
C ALA A 180 -1.13 25.35 8.21
N ALA A 181 -0.06 26.11 7.93
CA ALA A 181 0.18 26.68 6.60
C ALA A 181 0.41 25.60 5.54
N LEU A 182 1.19 24.56 5.85
CA LEU A 182 1.42 23.43 4.94
C LEU A 182 0.10 22.73 4.62
N ALA A 183 -0.69 22.39 5.65
CA ALA A 183 -1.99 21.75 5.46
C ALA A 183 -2.92 22.62 4.57
N ALA A 184 -2.97 23.93 4.79
CA ALA A 184 -3.76 24.84 3.96
C ALA A 184 -3.27 24.89 2.50
N ASN A 185 -1.96 24.94 2.29
CA ASN A 185 -1.36 24.95 0.93
C ASN A 185 -1.69 23.65 0.17
N LEU A 186 -1.60 22.51 0.84
CA LEU A 186 -1.95 21.21 0.27
C LEU A 186 -3.44 21.11 -0.09
N VAL A 187 -4.35 21.63 0.76
CA VAL A 187 -5.79 21.70 0.42
C VAL A 187 -6.03 22.58 -0.81
N ASN A 188 -5.35 23.73 -0.91
CA ASN A 188 -5.52 24.64 -2.04
C ASN A 188 -5.06 24.00 -3.35
N GLU A 189 -3.90 23.36 -3.36
CA GLU A 189 -3.39 22.67 -4.55
C GLU A 189 -4.32 21.51 -4.93
N ALA A 190 -4.74 20.67 -3.97
CA ALA A 190 -5.68 19.58 -4.21
C ALA A 190 -7.01 20.05 -4.82
N ARG A 191 -7.58 21.15 -4.33
CA ARG A 191 -8.81 21.73 -4.90
C ARG A 191 -8.60 22.25 -6.32
N SER A 192 -7.44 22.84 -6.60
CA SER A 192 -7.15 23.39 -7.93
C SER A 192 -6.93 22.32 -8.99
N ARG A 193 -6.48 21.13 -8.59
CA ARG A 193 -6.14 20.01 -9.48
C ARG A 193 -7.10 18.83 -9.43
N GLY A 194 -8.08 18.85 -8.52
CA GLY A 194 -9.01 17.74 -8.31
C GLY A 194 -8.34 16.50 -7.71
N TYR A 195 -7.43 16.67 -6.76
CA TYR A 195 -6.84 15.54 -6.04
C TYR A 195 -7.83 14.96 -5.02
N ALA A 196 -7.73 13.65 -4.79
CA ALA A 196 -8.54 12.93 -3.80
C ALA A 196 -7.99 13.09 -2.38
N GLY A 197 -6.71 13.46 -2.24
CA GLY A 197 -6.02 13.57 -0.96
C GLY A 197 -4.53 13.80 -1.14
N TRP A 198 -3.79 13.57 -0.05
CA TRP A 198 -2.32 13.63 -0.04
C TRP A 198 -1.73 12.47 0.73
N GLN A 199 -0.54 12.07 0.30
CA GLN A 199 0.35 11.22 1.08
C GLN A 199 1.48 12.07 1.67
N ILE A 200 1.59 12.09 3.01
CA ILE A 200 2.77 12.66 3.66
C ILE A 200 3.90 11.64 3.54
N ASP A 201 5.01 12.05 2.92
CA ASP A 201 6.20 11.23 2.71
C ASP A 201 7.42 11.98 3.26
N PHE A 202 7.36 12.26 4.57
CA PHE A 202 8.45 12.94 5.27
C PHE A 202 9.44 11.90 5.77
N GLU A 203 10.57 11.83 5.08
CA GLU A 203 11.64 10.88 5.34
C GLU A 203 12.87 11.57 5.98
N GLN A 204 13.78 10.75 6.50
CA GLN A 204 14.90 11.20 7.34
C GLN A 204 14.48 12.05 8.55
N VAL A 205 13.26 11.85 9.07
CA VAL A 205 12.80 12.56 10.28
C VAL A 205 13.49 11.94 11.49
N PRO A 206 14.26 12.72 12.28
CA PRO A 206 14.91 12.20 13.47
C PRO A 206 13.88 11.62 14.45
N TRP A 207 14.20 10.50 15.09
CA TRP A 207 13.32 9.84 16.06
C TRP A 207 12.88 10.75 17.21
N THR A 208 13.65 11.80 17.52
CA THR A 208 13.31 12.82 18.51
C THR A 208 12.13 13.71 18.09
N ASP A 209 11.82 13.76 16.79
CA ASP A 209 10.69 14.51 16.23
C ASP A 209 9.43 13.63 16.06
N ARG A 210 9.42 12.41 16.61
CA ARG A 210 8.28 11.47 16.54
C ARG A 210 6.94 12.11 16.88
N ASP A 211 6.88 12.83 18.00
CA ASP A 211 5.65 13.46 18.47
C ASP A 211 5.26 14.63 17.55
N LEU A 212 6.22 15.37 17.02
CA LEU A 212 5.98 16.47 16.09
C LEU A 212 5.45 15.99 14.74
N LEU A 213 5.97 14.87 14.22
CA LEU A 213 5.44 14.21 13.02
C LEU A 213 3.99 13.76 13.25
N THR A 214 3.72 13.18 14.42
CA THR A 214 2.37 12.79 14.83
C THR A 214 1.41 13.98 14.90
N GLU A 215 1.87 15.14 15.38
CA GLU A 215 1.10 16.38 15.38
C GLU A 215 0.82 16.90 13.96
N LEU A 216 1.80 16.90 13.06
CA LEU A 216 1.59 17.27 11.66
C LEU A 216 0.51 16.41 11.02
N VAL A 217 0.58 15.09 11.18
CA VAL A 217 -0.40 14.17 10.60
C VAL A 217 -1.79 14.41 11.17
N ARG A 218 -1.91 14.73 12.46
CA ARG A 218 -3.20 15.11 13.09
C ARG A 218 -3.75 16.43 12.54
N ASP A 219 -2.91 17.44 12.40
CA ASP A 219 -3.28 18.77 11.88
C ASP A 219 -3.70 18.68 10.40
N CYS A 220 -2.95 17.93 9.59
CA CYS A 220 -3.30 17.62 8.20
C CYS A 220 -4.61 16.83 8.11
N ALA A 221 -4.78 15.75 8.89
CA ALA A 221 -6.01 14.93 8.86
C ALA A 221 -7.25 15.78 9.13
N LYS A 222 -7.22 16.58 10.20
CA LYS A 222 -8.32 17.49 10.56
C LYS A 222 -8.66 18.45 9.40
N THR A 223 -7.63 19.02 8.77
CA THR A 223 -7.80 20.01 7.70
C THR A 223 -8.28 19.35 6.40
N PHE A 224 -7.75 18.18 6.06
CA PHE A 224 -8.06 17.45 4.83
C PHE A 224 -9.46 16.85 4.90
N HIS A 225 -9.83 16.19 6.00
CA HIS A 225 -11.16 15.61 6.18
C HIS A 225 -12.25 16.68 6.18
N ALA A 226 -12.00 17.85 6.78
CA ALA A 226 -12.92 19.00 6.69
C ALA A 226 -13.09 19.54 5.25
N ALA A 227 -12.12 19.29 4.37
CA ALA A 227 -12.17 19.64 2.96
C ALA A 227 -12.65 18.49 2.06
N GLY A 228 -12.98 17.31 2.61
CA GLY A 228 -13.36 16.12 1.86
C GLY A 228 -12.19 15.38 1.19
N LEU A 229 -10.96 15.60 1.65
CA LEU A 229 -9.73 14.99 1.15
C LEU A 229 -9.25 13.87 2.07
N SER A 230 -8.67 12.82 1.51
CA SER A 230 -8.04 11.73 2.27
C SER A 230 -6.60 12.07 2.67
N LEU A 231 -6.10 11.37 3.69
CA LEU A 231 -4.72 11.41 4.13
C LEU A 231 -4.13 10.01 4.25
N SER A 232 -3.00 9.78 3.57
CA SER A 232 -2.13 8.66 3.85
C SER A 232 -0.74 9.11 4.29
N VAL A 233 0.02 8.20 4.87
CA VAL A 233 1.40 8.46 5.30
C VAL A 233 2.28 7.32 4.80
N ALA A 234 3.33 7.63 4.06
CA ALA A 234 4.38 6.65 3.77
C ALA A 234 5.23 6.46 5.04
N VAL A 235 5.46 5.20 5.42
CA VAL A 235 6.17 4.87 6.66
C VAL A 235 7.16 3.73 6.43
N ILE A 236 8.32 3.82 7.07
CA ILE A 236 9.33 2.76 7.04
C ILE A 236 8.96 1.73 8.11
N PRO A 237 8.82 0.43 7.78
CA PRO A 237 8.58 -0.61 8.77
C PRO A 237 9.73 -0.68 9.79
N ARG A 238 9.44 -1.28 10.94
CA ARG A 238 10.44 -1.60 11.95
C ARG A 238 10.44 -3.08 12.27
N LEU A 239 11.59 -3.54 12.75
CA LEU A 239 11.75 -4.85 13.37
C LEU A 239 11.78 -4.71 14.89
N ALA A 240 11.48 -5.81 15.58
CA ALA A 240 11.63 -5.90 17.02
C ALA A 240 13.11 -5.69 17.41
N GLY A 241 13.37 -4.69 18.25
CA GLY A 241 14.71 -4.39 18.77
C GLY A 241 15.50 -3.34 18.01
N ASP A 242 14.94 -2.72 16.95
CA ASP A 242 15.60 -1.62 16.22
C ASP A 242 15.99 -0.44 17.12
N ASP A 243 15.18 -0.14 18.13
CA ASP A 243 15.36 0.97 19.07
C ASP A 243 16.50 0.76 20.07
N VAL A 244 16.90 -0.49 20.28
CA VAL A 244 18.00 -0.93 21.15
C VAL A 244 19.14 -1.58 20.39
N ALA A 245 19.12 -1.50 19.05
CA ALA A 245 20.18 -1.98 18.18
C ALA A 245 21.50 -1.23 18.45
N THR A 246 22.57 -1.61 17.74
CA THR A 246 23.86 -0.93 17.85
C THR A 246 24.43 -0.58 16.47
N GLY A 247 25.32 0.41 16.43
CA GLY A 247 25.97 0.85 15.19
C GLY A 247 24.98 1.37 14.14
N VAL A 248 25.23 1.00 12.88
CA VAL A 248 24.48 1.50 11.71
C VAL A 248 22.98 1.25 11.82
N MET A 249 22.55 0.13 12.43
CA MET A 249 21.12 -0.17 12.57
C MET A 249 20.44 0.77 13.57
N LEU A 250 21.12 1.14 14.66
CA LEU A 250 20.58 2.15 15.58
C LEU A 250 20.54 3.54 14.93
N ASP A 251 21.54 3.88 14.13
CA ASP A 251 21.57 5.14 13.39
C ASP A 251 20.47 5.20 12.32
N TYR A 252 20.18 4.06 11.67
CA TYR A 252 19.05 3.90 10.75
C TYR A 252 17.73 4.09 11.49
N PHE A 253 17.51 3.43 12.63
CA PHE A 253 16.32 3.68 13.46
C PHE A 253 16.20 5.16 13.83
N ARG A 254 17.28 5.77 14.31
CA ARG A 254 17.27 7.17 14.77
C ARG A 254 16.99 8.18 13.67
N SER A 255 17.35 7.87 12.43
CA SER A 255 17.28 8.83 11.33
C SER A 255 16.12 8.55 10.39
N TRP A 256 15.71 7.29 10.20
CA TRP A 256 14.78 6.89 9.16
C TRP A 256 13.45 6.36 9.71
N SER A 257 13.46 5.40 10.64
CA SER A 257 12.22 4.69 11.02
C SER A 257 11.66 5.06 12.41
N GLY A 258 12.45 5.67 13.27
CA GLY A 258 12.13 5.93 14.67
C GLY A 258 11.07 7.02 14.90
N ALA A 259 10.88 7.92 13.94
CA ALA A 259 9.89 9.00 14.03
C ALA A 259 8.44 8.53 13.81
N TYR A 260 8.23 7.33 13.25
CA TYR A 260 6.88 6.86 12.95
C TYR A 260 6.21 6.23 14.18
N ASP A 261 5.26 6.95 14.77
CA ASP A 261 4.36 6.40 15.79
C ASP A 261 3.16 5.68 15.13
N PHE A 262 3.33 4.45 14.64
CA PHE A 262 2.32 3.80 13.80
C PHE A 262 0.90 3.82 14.39
N PRO A 263 0.65 3.48 15.69
CA PRO A 263 -0.69 3.57 16.26
C PRO A 263 -1.25 4.99 16.29
N ALA A 264 -0.41 6.01 16.54
CA ALA A 264 -0.88 7.40 16.58
C ALA A 264 -1.14 7.98 15.19
N LEU A 265 -0.30 7.63 14.21
CA LEU A 265 -0.50 7.98 12.82
C LEU A 265 -1.79 7.34 12.28
N ALA A 266 -2.00 6.04 12.51
CA ALA A 266 -3.18 5.30 12.04
C ALA A 266 -4.51 5.76 12.66
N ARG A 267 -4.49 6.42 13.83
CA ARG A 267 -5.69 7.06 14.40
C ARG A 267 -6.16 8.26 13.59
N SER A 268 -5.24 8.97 12.91
CA SER A 268 -5.54 10.20 12.18
C SER A 268 -5.63 9.97 10.66
N ALA A 269 -4.70 9.17 10.11
CA ALA A 269 -4.66 8.87 8.69
C ALA A 269 -5.74 7.85 8.27
N ASP A 270 -6.13 7.92 7.00
CA ASP A 270 -7.03 6.94 6.36
C ASP A 270 -6.31 5.61 6.15
N PHE A 271 -5.01 5.65 5.81
CA PHE A 271 -4.14 4.46 5.82
C PHE A 271 -2.65 4.84 5.91
N LEU A 272 -1.84 3.87 6.35
CA LEU A 272 -0.38 3.92 6.31
C LEU A 272 0.10 3.05 5.14
N SER A 273 0.96 3.62 4.29
CA SER A 273 1.63 2.89 3.24
C SER A 273 2.99 2.46 3.74
N PHE A 274 3.13 1.17 4.03
CA PHE A 274 4.39 0.65 4.53
C PHE A 274 5.35 0.41 3.36
N MET A 275 6.52 1.01 3.46
CA MET A 275 7.64 0.77 2.56
C MET A 275 8.31 -0.55 2.93
N THR A 276 7.60 -1.68 2.76
CA THR A 276 8.14 -3.04 2.97
C THR A 276 9.06 -3.45 1.83
N TYR A 277 10.06 -2.63 1.58
CA TYR A 277 11.17 -2.80 0.66
C TYR A 277 12.38 -2.03 1.22
N ASP A 278 13.52 -2.12 0.52
CA ASP A 278 14.82 -1.65 1.01
C ASP A 278 15.28 -2.34 2.30
N GLU A 279 14.95 -3.64 2.45
CA GLU A 279 15.50 -4.52 3.50
C GLU A 279 17.03 -4.40 3.53
N HIS A 280 17.64 -4.59 2.36
CA HIS A 280 19.01 -4.22 2.10
C HIS A 280 19.06 -2.95 1.23
N ASN A 281 19.93 -2.02 1.61
CA ASN A 281 20.09 -0.72 0.96
C ASN A 281 21.55 -0.23 1.05
N GLY A 282 21.78 1.08 0.89
CA GLY A 282 23.11 1.67 0.83
C GLY A 282 23.91 1.57 2.12
N VAL A 283 23.27 1.33 3.26
CA VAL A 283 23.94 1.22 4.56
C VAL A 283 24.09 -0.22 5.06
N THR A 284 23.58 -1.20 4.31
CA THR A 284 23.70 -2.64 4.62
C THR A 284 24.62 -3.35 3.63
N PRO A 285 25.08 -4.57 3.94
CA PRO A 285 25.60 -5.48 2.93
C PRO A 285 24.58 -5.77 1.82
N PRO A 286 25.02 -6.29 0.66
CA PRO A 286 24.11 -6.78 -0.38
C PRO A 286 23.15 -7.84 0.16
N GLY A 287 21.95 -7.90 -0.41
CA GLY A 287 20.91 -8.84 -0.04
C GLY A 287 19.57 -8.50 -0.70
N PRO A 288 18.50 -9.25 -0.38
CA PRO A 288 17.17 -9.04 -0.94
C PRO A 288 16.67 -7.61 -0.74
N VAL A 289 15.93 -7.09 -1.73
CA VAL A 289 15.26 -5.79 -1.63
C VAL A 289 14.03 -5.90 -0.73
N SER A 290 13.33 -7.04 -0.74
CA SER A 290 12.11 -7.23 0.07
C SER A 290 11.84 -8.70 0.38
N GLY A 291 12.78 -9.40 1.00
CA GLY A 291 12.66 -10.83 1.29
C GLY A 291 11.40 -11.15 2.12
N ILE A 292 10.68 -12.22 1.77
CA ILE A 292 9.45 -12.61 2.49
C ILE A 292 9.70 -12.79 4.01
N PRO A 293 10.80 -13.43 4.47
CA PRO A 293 11.04 -13.57 5.90
C PRO A 293 11.12 -12.24 6.64
N TRP A 294 11.81 -11.25 6.06
CA TRP A 294 11.92 -9.92 6.63
C TRP A 294 10.61 -9.16 6.58
N MET A 295 9.91 -9.18 5.44
CA MET A 295 8.60 -8.52 5.30
C MET A 295 7.63 -9.00 6.37
N ARG A 296 7.60 -10.29 6.69
CA ARG A 296 6.76 -10.85 7.76
C ARG A 296 7.14 -10.33 9.14
N GLN A 297 8.43 -10.34 9.48
CA GLN A 297 8.90 -9.82 10.77
C GLN A 297 8.60 -8.32 10.91
N ALA A 298 8.78 -7.57 9.84
CA ALA A 298 8.45 -6.15 9.75
C ALA A 298 6.96 -5.90 9.97
N LEU A 299 6.08 -6.68 9.33
CA LEU A 299 4.63 -6.58 9.50
C LEU A 299 4.20 -7.00 10.91
N ASP A 300 4.70 -8.12 11.43
CA ASP A 300 4.37 -8.63 12.76
C ASP A 300 4.62 -7.58 13.84
N PHE A 301 5.77 -6.90 13.79
CA PHE A 301 6.09 -5.83 14.73
C PHE A 301 5.35 -4.53 14.44
N SER A 302 5.32 -4.09 13.18
CA SER A 302 4.82 -2.75 12.85
C SER A 302 3.30 -2.63 12.92
N LEU A 303 2.58 -3.76 12.89
CA LEU A 303 1.12 -3.80 13.04
C LEU A 303 0.65 -3.80 14.49
N GLU A 304 1.55 -3.86 15.47
CA GLU A 304 1.18 -3.78 16.89
C GLU A 304 0.42 -2.46 17.19
N GLY A 305 -0.86 -2.57 17.52
CA GLY A 305 -1.73 -1.42 17.80
C GLY A 305 -2.21 -0.65 16.56
N VAL A 306 -2.01 -1.19 15.36
CA VAL A 306 -2.46 -0.61 14.08
C VAL A 306 -3.58 -1.47 13.49
N PRO A 307 -4.74 -0.91 13.12
CA PRO A 307 -5.77 -1.66 12.40
C PRO A 307 -5.25 -2.11 11.02
N PRO A 308 -5.17 -3.41 10.73
CA PRO A 308 -4.56 -3.90 9.48
C PRO A 308 -5.28 -3.43 8.22
N GLU A 309 -6.59 -3.20 8.28
CA GLU A 309 -7.39 -2.66 7.17
C GLU A 309 -7.02 -1.21 6.79
N LYS A 310 -6.17 -0.56 7.60
CA LYS A 310 -5.54 0.74 7.33
C LYS A 310 -4.09 0.63 6.87
N VAL A 311 -3.60 -0.54 6.47
CA VAL A 311 -2.21 -0.72 6.05
C VAL A 311 -2.14 -1.27 4.64
N THR A 312 -1.25 -0.73 3.80
CA THR A 312 -0.91 -1.35 2.51
C THR A 312 0.47 -2.00 2.55
N LEU A 313 0.61 -3.10 1.81
CA LEU A 313 1.86 -3.82 1.59
C LEU A 313 2.68 -3.11 0.50
N GLY A 314 3.88 -2.66 0.82
CA GLY A 314 4.83 -2.09 -0.13
C GLY A 314 5.44 -3.17 -1.01
N LEU A 315 5.42 -2.97 -2.33
CA LEU A 315 6.06 -3.86 -3.29
C LEU A 315 7.06 -3.06 -4.15
N PRO A 316 8.34 -3.46 -4.21
CA PRO A 316 9.31 -2.84 -5.09
C PRO A 316 9.24 -3.46 -6.49
N THR A 317 9.47 -2.66 -7.52
CA THR A 317 9.57 -3.11 -8.92
C THR A 317 10.92 -2.76 -9.53
N TYR A 318 11.95 -2.62 -8.70
CA TYR A 318 13.31 -2.25 -9.10
C TYR A 318 14.32 -3.31 -8.64
N TYR A 319 15.57 -3.14 -9.06
CA TYR A 319 16.70 -3.85 -8.47
C TYR A 319 17.58 -2.91 -7.66
N HIS A 320 18.38 -3.50 -6.78
CA HIS A 320 19.60 -2.88 -6.25
C HIS A 320 20.83 -3.70 -6.67
N ASP A 321 21.88 -3.01 -7.11
CA ASP A 321 23.16 -3.59 -7.52
C ASP A 321 24.29 -3.00 -6.68
N TRP A 322 24.94 -3.84 -5.88
CA TRP A 322 26.00 -3.45 -4.98
C TRP A 322 27.37 -3.78 -5.54
N THR A 323 28.27 -2.82 -5.37
CA THR A 323 29.73 -3.02 -5.49
C THR A 323 30.44 -3.08 -4.13
N GLY A 324 29.64 -3.09 -3.05
CA GLY A 324 30.06 -3.03 -1.65
C GLY A 324 29.12 -2.16 -0.80
N VAL A 325 29.36 -2.10 0.51
CA VAL A 325 28.59 -1.22 1.43
C VAL A 325 28.81 0.24 1.04
N GLY A 326 27.74 1.03 0.94
CA GLY A 326 27.78 2.44 0.56
C GLY A 326 27.86 2.71 -0.94
N ARG A 327 27.86 1.67 -1.79
CA ARG A 327 27.90 1.80 -3.25
C ARG A 327 26.87 0.89 -3.91
N LEU A 328 25.66 1.43 -4.03
CA LEU A 328 24.57 0.79 -4.76
C LEU A 328 24.16 1.62 -5.98
N THR A 329 23.56 0.94 -6.95
CA THR A 329 22.75 1.56 -8.00
C THR A 329 21.41 0.85 -8.09
N SER A 330 20.37 1.55 -8.54
CA SER A 330 19.02 1.00 -8.65
C SER A 330 18.41 1.40 -9.99
N SER A 331 17.73 0.47 -10.64
CA SER A 331 16.97 0.75 -11.86
C SER A 331 15.87 -0.30 -12.08
N SER A 332 15.26 -0.27 -13.27
CA SER A 332 14.19 -1.16 -13.70
C SER A 332 14.61 -2.64 -13.76
N VAL A 333 13.64 -3.54 -13.66
CA VAL A 333 13.87 -4.98 -13.87
C VAL A 333 14.40 -5.26 -15.28
N ALA A 334 13.96 -4.50 -16.28
CA ALA A 334 14.47 -4.63 -17.66
C ALA A 334 16.00 -4.35 -17.75
N ASP A 335 16.49 -3.36 -17.00
CA ASP A 335 17.92 -3.06 -16.92
C ASP A 335 18.69 -4.17 -16.20
N ALA A 336 18.13 -4.76 -15.14
CA ALA A 336 18.75 -5.93 -14.49
C ALA A 336 18.96 -7.08 -15.47
N LEU A 337 17.94 -7.41 -16.27
CA LEU A 337 18.05 -8.47 -17.28
C LEU A 337 19.05 -8.12 -18.39
N THR A 338 19.15 -6.83 -18.75
CA THR A 338 20.17 -6.34 -19.69
C THR A 338 21.58 -6.51 -19.13
N LEU A 339 21.80 -6.20 -17.84
CA LEU A 339 23.07 -6.41 -17.15
C LEU A 339 23.43 -7.91 -17.11
N ALA A 340 22.48 -8.78 -16.77
CA ALA A 340 22.70 -10.21 -16.76
C ALA A 340 23.16 -10.72 -18.14
N GLN A 341 22.49 -10.28 -19.21
CA GLN A 341 22.88 -10.63 -20.58
C GLN A 341 24.26 -10.07 -20.96
N MET A 342 24.52 -8.81 -20.64
CA MET A 342 25.77 -8.11 -21.00
C MET A 342 27.00 -8.79 -20.40
N TYR A 343 26.88 -9.26 -19.14
CA TYR A 343 27.99 -9.87 -18.41
C TYR A 343 27.94 -11.41 -18.36
N GLY A 344 26.99 -12.03 -19.08
CA GLY A 344 26.84 -13.50 -19.11
C GLY A 344 26.49 -14.10 -17.74
N ALA A 345 25.81 -13.34 -16.89
CA ALA A 345 25.33 -13.81 -15.59
C ALA A 345 23.99 -14.53 -15.75
N THR A 346 23.75 -15.51 -14.89
CA THR A 346 22.50 -16.28 -14.87
C THR A 346 21.69 -15.90 -13.64
N PRO A 347 20.54 -15.21 -13.80
CA PRO A 347 19.62 -14.97 -12.69
C PRO A 347 19.21 -16.27 -12.01
N ALA A 348 19.29 -16.28 -10.68
CA ALA A 348 18.90 -17.39 -9.82
C ALA A 348 17.82 -16.93 -8.84
N PHE A 349 16.93 -17.86 -8.49
CA PHE A 349 15.92 -17.65 -7.45
C PHE A 349 16.47 -18.12 -6.11
N ASP A 350 16.50 -17.23 -5.11
CA ASP A 350 16.83 -17.59 -3.74
C ASP A 350 15.55 -18.03 -3.01
N ALA A 351 15.42 -19.34 -2.77
CA ALA A 351 14.26 -19.92 -2.12
C ALA A 351 14.14 -19.58 -0.61
N SER A 352 15.20 -19.06 0.01
CA SER A 352 15.15 -18.63 1.42
C SER A 352 14.60 -17.22 1.56
N GLN A 353 14.77 -16.38 0.53
CA GLN A 353 14.28 -14.99 0.50
C GLN A 353 13.03 -14.80 -0.36
N ASP A 354 12.72 -15.77 -1.24
CA ASP A 354 11.71 -15.65 -2.29
C ASP A 354 12.00 -14.47 -3.25
N GLU A 355 13.26 -14.27 -3.62
CA GLU A 355 13.70 -13.14 -4.47
C GLU A 355 14.74 -13.59 -5.52
N MET A 356 14.85 -12.83 -6.62
CA MET A 356 15.82 -13.13 -7.68
C MET A 356 17.13 -12.40 -7.42
N HIS A 357 18.25 -13.03 -7.78
CA HIS A 357 19.57 -12.41 -7.67
C HIS A 357 20.52 -12.92 -8.75
N PHE A 358 21.60 -12.19 -8.99
CA PHE A 358 22.79 -12.69 -9.68
C PHE A 358 24.01 -11.86 -9.34
N GLY A 359 25.18 -12.46 -9.57
CA GLY A 359 26.46 -11.78 -9.45
C GLY A 359 27.16 -11.68 -10.80
N TYR A 360 27.93 -10.60 -10.99
CA TYR A 360 28.76 -10.41 -12.18
C TYR A 360 30.04 -9.65 -11.85
N ASN A 361 30.97 -9.56 -12.80
CA ASN A 361 32.20 -8.79 -12.64
C ASN A 361 32.25 -7.70 -13.70
N ALA A 362 32.41 -6.45 -13.26
CA ALA A 362 32.59 -5.30 -14.15
C ALA A 362 33.79 -4.48 -13.66
N TYR A 363 34.68 -4.11 -14.58
CA TYR A 363 35.85 -3.26 -14.29
C TYR A 363 36.73 -3.75 -13.12
N GLY A 364 36.82 -5.06 -12.91
CA GLY A 364 37.60 -5.66 -11.82
C GLY A 364 36.92 -5.63 -10.44
N VAL A 365 35.64 -5.26 -10.37
CA VAL A 365 34.82 -5.26 -9.16
C VAL A 365 33.72 -6.30 -9.28
N HIS A 366 33.45 -7.02 -8.20
CA HIS A 366 32.31 -7.92 -8.11
C HIS A 366 31.05 -7.14 -7.78
N HIS A 367 29.99 -7.44 -8.52
CA HIS A 367 28.65 -6.89 -8.35
C HIS A 367 27.72 -7.99 -7.85
N GLU A 368 26.84 -7.63 -6.92
CA GLU A 368 25.76 -8.48 -6.43
C GLU A 368 24.45 -7.72 -6.57
N LEU A 369 23.52 -8.26 -7.36
CA LEU A 369 22.27 -7.61 -7.73
C LEU A 369 21.09 -8.46 -7.27
N TRP A 370 20.13 -7.82 -6.62
CA TRP A 370 18.85 -8.41 -6.18
C TRP A 370 17.68 -7.64 -6.79
N TYR A 371 16.65 -8.37 -7.23
CA TYR A 371 15.49 -7.79 -7.90
C TYR A 371 14.22 -8.64 -7.78
N GLU A 372 13.10 -7.99 -8.03
CA GLU A 372 11.80 -8.65 -8.11
C GLU A 372 11.44 -9.09 -9.53
N SER A 373 11.03 -10.34 -9.67
CA SER A 373 10.28 -10.80 -10.85
C SER A 373 8.77 -10.74 -10.57
N ALA A 374 7.96 -10.89 -11.62
CA ALA A 374 6.51 -11.02 -11.40
C ALA A 374 6.15 -12.26 -10.56
N ASP A 375 6.92 -13.36 -10.60
CA ASP A 375 6.64 -14.54 -9.77
C ASP A 375 6.98 -14.31 -8.29
N THR A 376 8.06 -13.59 -7.98
CA THR A 376 8.43 -13.24 -6.60
C THR A 376 7.43 -12.26 -6.00
N LEU A 377 6.98 -11.27 -6.76
CA LEU A 377 5.89 -10.38 -6.34
C LEU A 377 4.56 -11.14 -6.14
N ARG A 378 4.22 -12.08 -7.02
CA ARG A 378 3.04 -12.95 -6.87
C ARG A 378 3.08 -13.73 -5.55
N ARG A 379 4.25 -14.22 -5.13
CA ARG A 379 4.44 -14.97 -3.88
C ARG A 379 4.27 -14.12 -2.63
N LYS A 380 4.36 -12.79 -2.74
CA LYS A 380 4.15 -11.83 -1.65
C LYS A 380 2.67 -11.49 -1.44
N LEU A 381 1.84 -11.63 -2.48
CA LEU A 381 0.41 -11.32 -2.42
C LEU A 381 -0.36 -12.04 -1.31
N PRO A 382 -0.09 -13.30 -0.94
CA PRO A 382 -0.73 -13.94 0.21
C PRO A 382 -0.65 -13.13 1.51
N MET A 383 0.46 -12.44 1.78
CA MET A 383 0.62 -11.60 2.98
C MET A 383 -0.45 -10.52 3.08
N LEU A 384 -0.91 -9.97 1.95
CA LEU A 384 -2.01 -9.01 1.91
C LEU A 384 -3.25 -9.53 2.65
N TYR A 385 -3.55 -10.82 2.50
CA TYR A 385 -4.78 -11.43 3.00
C TYR A 385 -4.58 -12.05 4.37
N GLU A 386 -3.43 -12.68 4.60
CA GLU A 386 -3.05 -13.25 5.89
C GLU A 386 -3.04 -12.18 6.99
N TYR A 387 -2.54 -10.99 6.68
CA TYR A 387 -2.53 -9.85 7.61
C TYR A 387 -3.80 -8.99 7.52
N GLY A 388 -4.74 -9.27 6.61
CA GLY A 388 -5.98 -8.50 6.47
C GLY A 388 -5.80 -7.06 5.95
N LEU A 389 -4.75 -6.81 5.17
CA LEU A 389 -4.32 -5.49 4.73
C LEU A 389 -5.27 -4.82 3.73
N LYS A 390 -5.23 -3.48 3.68
CA LYS A 390 -6.03 -2.64 2.78
C LYS A 390 -5.80 -2.93 1.30
N GLY A 391 -4.55 -3.17 0.91
CA GLY A 391 -4.12 -3.28 -0.47
C GLY A 391 -2.60 -3.24 -0.61
N ILE A 392 -2.13 -2.98 -1.83
CA ILE A 392 -0.70 -2.85 -2.15
C ILE A 392 -0.36 -1.40 -2.53
N SER A 393 0.88 -1.02 -2.25
CA SER A 393 1.51 0.23 -2.71
C SER A 393 2.79 -0.11 -3.46
N VAL A 394 2.87 0.22 -4.74
CA VAL A 394 3.91 -0.31 -5.63
C VAL A 394 4.86 0.79 -6.06
N TRP A 395 6.14 0.66 -5.69
CA TRP A 395 7.21 1.57 -6.08
C TRP A 395 8.07 0.91 -7.17
N ARG A 396 7.97 1.32 -8.43
CA ARG A 396 7.12 2.38 -9.01
C ARG A 396 6.77 2.07 -10.47
N LEU A 397 5.83 2.83 -11.03
CA LEU A 397 5.49 2.77 -12.45
C LEU A 397 6.72 3.00 -13.34
N GLY A 398 6.87 2.12 -14.34
CA GLY A 398 7.91 2.16 -15.37
C GLY A 398 9.08 1.21 -15.09
N PHE A 399 9.20 0.69 -13.86
CA PHE A 399 10.31 -0.17 -13.47
C PHE A 399 9.98 -1.66 -13.49
N GLU A 400 8.68 -1.99 -13.46
CA GLU A 400 8.19 -3.35 -13.36
C GLU A 400 8.46 -4.24 -14.58
N ASP A 401 8.56 -5.54 -14.33
CA ASP A 401 8.37 -6.55 -15.36
C ASP A 401 6.94 -6.42 -15.93
N PRO A 402 6.72 -6.34 -17.26
CA PRO A 402 5.38 -6.20 -17.83
C PRO A 402 4.38 -7.28 -17.38
N SER A 403 4.86 -8.47 -17.02
CA SER A 403 4.03 -9.55 -16.50
C SER A 403 3.51 -9.32 -15.07
N PHE A 404 4.06 -8.34 -14.33
CA PHE A 404 3.52 -7.84 -13.07
C PHE A 404 2.06 -7.45 -13.21
N TRP A 405 1.68 -6.81 -14.31
CA TRP A 405 0.30 -6.39 -14.55
C TRP A 405 -0.68 -7.56 -14.67
N LYS A 406 -0.22 -8.79 -14.95
CA LYS A 406 -1.09 -9.98 -14.89
C LYS A 406 -1.54 -10.32 -13.46
N LEU A 407 -0.85 -9.80 -12.45
CA LEU A 407 -1.22 -9.93 -11.04
C LEU A 407 -2.35 -8.98 -10.65
N ILE A 408 -2.65 -7.97 -11.48
CA ILE A 408 -3.65 -6.96 -11.18
C ILE A 408 -4.75 -7.04 -12.25
N PRO A 409 -5.91 -7.66 -11.98
CA PRO A 409 -6.99 -7.74 -12.97
C PRO A 409 -7.59 -6.36 -13.25
N SER A 410 -8.23 -6.19 -14.42
CA SER A 410 -8.98 -4.96 -14.71
C SER A 410 -9.99 -4.68 -13.61
N ARG A 411 -10.02 -3.42 -13.19
CA ARG A 411 -10.83 -2.89 -12.10
C ARG A 411 -12.01 -2.07 -12.63
N ARG A 412 -12.08 -1.90 -13.95
CA ARG A 412 -13.13 -1.20 -14.69
C ARG A 412 -13.63 -2.08 -15.84
#